data_AF-A0A7V5I3L2-F1
#
_entry.id   AF-A0A7V5I3L2-F1
#
_cell.length_a   1.000
_cell.length_b   1.000
_cell.length_c   1.000
_cell.angle_alpha   90.00
_cell.angle_beta   90.00
_cell.angle_gamma   90.00
#
_symmetry.space_group_name_H-M   'P 1'
#
loop_
_entity.id
_entity.type
_entity.pdbx_description
1 polymer ?
#
loop_
_entity_poly.entity_id
_entity_poly.type
_entity_poly.pdbx_seq_one_letter_code
_entity_poly.pdbx_strand_id
1 'polypeptide(L)'
;MEVGSSLMDACPEANTRPAIWISIVHINILSNQNICVIVRTCRCSRDVRQREATPVWRHHTNLVRDCEYRYRFAAAARALVPANLPAHALGMRKLIVTGDIGGTNARLAIFDATDSDDVCAQPCVHRTSYRNEQFSRFHDVLDTFVQEARAHLNDASFYIAAMCLAVAGPVVADRVSFTNRQQWILDANELRDAFHIDRVRFLNDFVSNGYGLLTLREPDECYVLQRGEPSDGEPKACIGAGTGLGECYLTACAQPDVSGQGSTVWHYEAHATEGGHVDFAPITELELELLQYLRNKFGDSGHRVSVERVVSGRGLVNIYEFLREKYPEKVQPSIDKSILESNDGAATIARYVYECGLCAQAMRMMMDIYGTECGNAALKYLPFSGLYIAGGIAPKNLEWLQEGKSDFLKRFREKGRVSTILRRIPVKVVLAEDLGLRGAHVVAARMASDTFPPTSATAGALKHPRRWYETRAILMEHTERIVYFTGLLGVLASCAYTGASVCWWYFRRTRPA
;
A
#
# COMPACT_ATOMS: atom_id res chain seq x y z
N MET A 1 15.53 -45.00 -14.22
CA MET A 1 16.01 -45.62 -15.47
C MET A 1 17.50 -45.81 -15.35
N GLU A 2 17.95 -47.06 -15.48
CA GLU A 2 19.37 -47.42 -15.57
C GLU A 2 20.00 -46.75 -16.79
N VAL A 3 21.15 -46.10 -16.60
CA VAL A 3 22.10 -45.80 -17.67
C VAL A 3 23.44 -46.35 -17.21
N GLY A 4 23.55 -47.68 -17.25
CA GLY A 4 24.83 -48.38 -17.27
C GLY A 4 25.33 -48.45 -18.72
N SER A 5 26.65 -48.47 -18.89
CA SER A 5 27.38 -48.80 -20.13
C SER A 5 27.59 -47.70 -21.20
N SER A 6 28.32 -46.62 -20.89
CA SER A 6 29.08 -45.89 -21.94
C SER A 6 30.24 -44.97 -21.44
N LEU A 7 30.84 -45.25 -20.28
CA LEU A 7 31.89 -44.39 -19.69
C LEU A 7 33.32 -44.98 -19.71
N MET A 8 33.57 -46.00 -20.56
CA MET A 8 34.90 -46.66 -20.65
C MET A 8 35.86 -46.05 -21.70
N ASP A 9 35.41 -45.19 -22.63
CA ASP A 9 36.23 -44.84 -23.81
C ASP A 9 36.92 -43.46 -23.76
N ALA A 10 37.00 -42.80 -22.60
CA ALA A 10 37.64 -41.49 -22.50
C ALA A 10 38.69 -41.45 -21.38
N CYS A 11 39.82 -42.12 -21.58
CA CYS A 11 41.02 -41.91 -20.74
C CYS A 11 42.21 -41.61 -21.67
N PRO A 12 42.67 -40.35 -21.76
CA PRO A 12 43.86 -40.04 -22.56
C PRO A 12 45.08 -40.72 -21.94
N GLU A 13 45.87 -41.41 -22.75
CA GLU A 13 47.18 -41.95 -22.38
C GLU A 13 48.12 -40.80 -21.96
N ALA A 14 48.10 -40.44 -20.68
CA ALA A 14 49.04 -39.50 -20.09
C ALA A 14 50.01 -40.27 -19.18
N ASN A 15 51.18 -40.58 -19.73
CA ASN A 15 52.31 -41.08 -18.97
C ASN A 15 52.70 -40.06 -17.87
N THR A 16 52.85 -40.57 -16.64
CA THR A 16 53.47 -39.93 -15.46
C THR A 16 52.72 -38.76 -14.77
N ARG A 17 51.88 -39.05 -13.74
CA ARG A 17 51.61 -38.24 -12.50
C ARG A 17 50.51 -38.87 -11.59
N PRO A 18 50.35 -38.46 -10.30
CA PRO A 18 49.84 -39.32 -9.21
C PRO A 18 48.31 -39.39 -9.07
N ALA A 19 47.84 -40.32 -8.21
CA ALA A 19 46.46 -40.76 -7.97
C ALA A 19 45.35 -39.69 -8.16
N ILE A 20 44.35 -40.06 -8.97
CA ILE A 20 43.21 -39.21 -9.34
C ILE A 20 42.03 -39.48 -8.39
N TRP A 21 41.40 -38.41 -7.90
CA TRP A 21 40.14 -38.45 -7.15
C TRP A 21 39.00 -38.04 -8.08
N ILE A 22 37.98 -38.91 -8.20
CA ILE A 22 36.79 -38.64 -9.01
C ILE A 22 35.61 -38.48 -8.05
N SER A 23 34.89 -37.36 -8.11
CA SER A 23 33.70 -37.12 -7.31
C SER A 23 32.49 -36.95 -8.21
N ILE A 24 31.45 -37.75 -8.01
CA ILE A 24 30.17 -37.68 -8.73
C ILE A 24 29.11 -37.19 -7.73
N VAL A 25 28.41 -36.12 -8.09
CA VAL A 25 27.33 -35.53 -7.28
C VAL A 25 26.00 -35.83 -7.94
N HIS A 26 25.12 -36.56 -7.24
CA HIS A 26 23.72 -36.74 -7.64
C HIS A 26 22.82 -35.87 -6.75
N ILE A 27 21.99 -35.03 -7.39
CA ILE A 27 20.99 -34.19 -6.72
C ILE A 27 19.62 -34.73 -7.06
N ASN A 28 18.85 -35.14 -6.05
CA ASN A 28 17.45 -35.52 -6.19
C ASN A 28 16.57 -34.54 -5.41
N ILE A 29 15.58 -33.95 -6.08
CA ILE A 29 14.60 -33.04 -5.49
C ILE A 29 13.38 -33.88 -5.11
N LEU A 30 13.13 -34.02 -3.81
CA LEU A 30 11.99 -34.77 -3.27
C LEU A 30 11.13 -33.80 -2.46
N SER A 31 10.22 -33.12 -3.19
CA SER A 31 9.23 -32.13 -2.73
C SER A 31 9.77 -30.84 -2.07
N ASN A 32 8.88 -29.84 -1.95
CA ASN A 32 9.16 -28.41 -1.74
C ASN A 32 9.96 -28.02 -0.48
N GLN A 33 10.39 -28.97 0.36
CA GLN A 33 11.21 -28.65 1.54
C GLN A 33 12.39 -29.59 1.82
N ASN A 34 12.72 -30.57 0.95
CA ASN A 34 13.92 -31.39 1.16
C ASN A 34 14.70 -31.64 -0.14
N ILE A 35 15.93 -31.11 -0.19
CA ILE A 35 16.93 -31.46 -1.20
C ILE A 35 17.85 -32.51 -0.59
N CYS A 36 17.93 -33.70 -1.21
CA CYS A 36 18.89 -34.73 -0.84
C CYS A 36 20.05 -34.73 -1.84
N VAL A 37 21.26 -34.42 -1.35
CA VAL A 37 22.49 -34.41 -2.16
C VAL A 37 23.35 -35.61 -1.75
N ILE A 38 23.59 -36.52 -2.70
CA ILE A 38 24.47 -37.68 -2.48
C ILE A 38 25.76 -37.44 -3.25
N VAL A 39 26.88 -37.36 -2.53
CA VAL A 39 28.22 -37.22 -3.11
C VAL A 39 28.94 -38.57 -3.02
N ARG A 40 29.35 -39.14 -4.15
CA ARG A 40 30.18 -40.35 -4.21
C ARG A 40 31.58 -40.00 -4.68
N THR A 41 32.59 -40.36 -3.90
CA THR A 41 34.01 -40.14 -4.27
C THR A 41 34.73 -41.46 -4.48
N CYS A 42 35.43 -41.61 -5.60
CA CYS A 42 36.28 -42.76 -5.92
C CYS A 42 37.76 -42.34 -5.95
N ARG A 43 38.64 -43.18 -5.41
CA ARG A 43 40.10 -43.00 -5.42
C ARG A 43 40.70 -44.04 -6.35
N CYS A 44 41.35 -43.61 -7.43
CA CYS A 44 42.05 -44.52 -8.33
C CYS A 44 43.56 -44.50 -8.00
N SER A 45 44.08 -45.60 -7.44
CA SER A 45 45.53 -45.81 -7.26
C SER A 45 46.00 -46.92 -8.19
N ARG A 46 46.92 -46.61 -9.11
CA ARG A 46 47.70 -47.64 -9.81
C ARG A 46 48.78 -48.15 -8.87
N ASP A 47 48.71 -49.42 -8.50
CA ASP A 47 49.84 -50.14 -7.91
C ASP A 47 50.75 -50.61 -9.07
N VAL A 48 52.04 -50.27 -9.03
CA VAL A 48 52.96 -50.39 -10.19
C VAL A 48 53.45 -51.85 -10.40
N ARG A 49 52.71 -52.87 -9.93
CA ARG A 49 53.06 -54.29 -10.14
C ARG A 49 51.94 -55.22 -10.60
N GLN A 50 50.74 -54.74 -10.93
CA GLN A 50 49.70 -55.58 -11.54
C GLN A 50 49.01 -54.88 -12.72
N ARG A 51 48.79 -55.60 -13.81
CA ARG A 51 48.30 -55.09 -15.11
C ARG A 51 46.77 -55.01 -15.23
N GLU A 52 46.02 -55.09 -14.15
CA GLU A 52 44.55 -54.93 -14.17
C GLU A 52 44.08 -53.98 -13.06
N ALA A 53 43.36 -52.91 -13.45
CA ALA A 53 42.77 -51.96 -12.52
C ALA A 53 41.34 -52.39 -12.18
N THR A 54 41.10 -52.91 -10.98
CA THR A 54 39.75 -53.12 -10.43
C THR A 54 39.35 -51.95 -9.52
N PRO A 55 38.18 -51.31 -9.72
CA PRO A 55 37.75 -50.21 -8.86
C PRO A 55 37.20 -50.73 -7.53
N VAL A 56 37.85 -50.36 -6.42
CA VAL A 56 37.33 -50.64 -5.06
C VAL A 56 36.47 -49.47 -4.61
N TRP A 57 35.16 -49.68 -4.50
CA TRP A 57 34.22 -48.71 -3.92
C TRP A 57 34.24 -48.81 -2.39
N ARG A 58 34.64 -47.74 -1.69
CA ARG A 58 34.38 -47.60 -0.24
C ARG A 58 33.19 -46.67 -0.03
N HIS A 59 32.16 -47.16 0.65
CA HIS A 59 31.05 -46.34 1.11
C HIS A 59 31.47 -45.58 2.38
N HIS A 60 31.51 -44.25 2.31
CA HIS A 60 31.53 -43.41 3.49
C HIS A 60 30.17 -42.71 3.61
N THR A 61 29.31 -43.23 4.47
CA THR A 61 28.10 -42.55 4.94
C THR A 61 28.48 -41.65 6.11
N ASN A 62 28.96 -40.44 5.82
CA ASN A 62 29.03 -39.39 6.84
C ASN A 62 27.70 -38.62 6.82
N LEU A 63 26.83 -38.92 7.79
CA LEU A 63 25.71 -38.07 8.17
C LEU A 63 26.28 -36.78 8.77
N VAL A 64 26.38 -35.72 7.96
CA VAL A 64 26.72 -34.39 8.46
C VAL A 64 25.48 -33.81 9.15
N ARG A 65 25.41 -34.01 10.48
CA ARG A 65 24.60 -33.18 11.38
C ARG A 65 25.44 -31.95 11.70
N ASP A 66 25.12 -30.79 11.11
CA ASP A 66 25.37 -29.48 11.73
C ASP A 66 24.62 -28.35 10.99
N CYS A 67 23.94 -27.50 11.76
CA CYS A 67 22.93 -26.53 11.35
C CYS A 67 23.44 -25.34 10.50
N GLU A 68 24.74 -25.19 10.27
CA GLU A 68 25.30 -24.01 9.58
C GLU A 68 25.24 -24.07 8.04
N TYR A 69 25.22 -25.28 7.45
CA TYR A 69 25.21 -25.44 5.98
C TYR A 69 23.80 -25.35 5.36
N ARG A 70 22.74 -25.58 6.15
CA ARG A 70 21.34 -25.46 5.67
C ARG A 70 21.01 -24.03 5.23
N TYR A 71 21.52 -23.03 5.94
CA TYR A 71 21.30 -21.62 5.59
C TYR A 71 22.02 -21.20 4.30
N ARG A 72 23.24 -21.72 4.08
CA ARG A 72 24.04 -21.39 2.88
C ARG A 72 23.51 -22.06 1.61
N PHE A 73 22.95 -23.28 1.73
CA PHE A 73 22.33 -23.94 0.58
C PHE A 73 20.95 -23.38 0.23
N ALA A 74 20.14 -22.94 1.20
CA ALA A 74 18.90 -22.22 0.91
C ALA A 74 19.17 -20.88 0.19
N ALA A 75 20.24 -20.17 0.60
CA ALA A 75 20.68 -18.95 -0.08
C ALA A 75 21.22 -19.21 -1.50
N ALA A 76 21.95 -20.31 -1.72
CA ALA A 76 22.45 -20.69 -3.04
C ALA A 76 21.36 -21.27 -3.96
N ALA A 77 20.36 -21.97 -3.42
CA ALA A 77 19.20 -22.44 -4.19
C ALA A 77 18.31 -21.26 -4.64
N ARG A 78 18.17 -20.20 -3.82
CA ARG A 78 17.58 -18.92 -4.24
C ARG A 78 18.37 -18.22 -5.35
N ALA A 79 19.68 -18.48 -5.48
CA ALA A 79 20.50 -17.97 -6.57
C ALA A 79 20.44 -18.82 -7.86
N LEU A 80 19.84 -20.02 -7.81
CA LEU A 80 19.72 -20.96 -8.92
C LEU A 80 18.34 -20.96 -9.58
N VAL A 81 17.32 -20.38 -8.93
CA VAL A 81 16.11 -19.95 -9.62
C VAL A 81 16.45 -18.62 -10.28
N PRO A 82 16.28 -18.45 -11.61
CA PRO A 82 16.48 -17.15 -12.22
C PRO A 82 15.62 -16.13 -11.48
N ALA A 83 16.25 -15.15 -10.83
CA ALA A 83 15.57 -14.09 -10.08
C ALA A 83 14.66 -13.19 -10.97
N ASN A 84 14.50 -13.54 -12.25
CA ASN A 84 13.78 -12.80 -13.28
C ASN A 84 12.97 -13.73 -14.21
N LEU A 85 12.48 -14.89 -13.75
CA LEU A 85 11.31 -15.49 -14.41
C LEU A 85 10.09 -14.76 -13.86
N PRO A 86 9.38 -13.96 -14.68
CA PRO A 86 8.17 -13.29 -14.20
C PRO A 86 7.21 -14.34 -13.64
N ALA A 87 6.61 -14.09 -12.48
CA ALA A 87 5.69 -15.06 -11.86
C ALA A 87 4.49 -15.45 -12.76
N HIS A 88 4.14 -14.61 -13.76
CA HIS A 88 3.16 -14.95 -14.79
C HIS A 88 3.59 -16.15 -15.66
N ALA A 89 4.89 -16.38 -15.83
CA ALA A 89 5.44 -17.52 -16.57
C ALA A 89 5.31 -18.86 -15.80
N LEU A 90 4.96 -18.81 -14.52
CA LEU A 90 4.73 -19.98 -13.65
C LEU A 90 3.25 -20.28 -13.42
N GLY A 91 2.32 -19.56 -14.08
CA GLY A 91 0.87 -19.74 -13.90
C GLY A 91 0.35 -19.35 -12.51
N MET A 92 1.13 -18.56 -11.76
CA MET A 92 0.73 -18.09 -10.42
C MET A 92 -0.12 -16.82 -10.53
N ARG A 93 -1.17 -16.74 -9.72
CA ARG A 93 -2.01 -15.54 -9.63
C ARG A 93 -1.25 -14.38 -8.99
N LYS A 94 -1.34 -13.21 -9.60
CA LYS A 94 -0.79 -11.94 -9.11
C LYS A 94 -1.85 -11.25 -8.27
N LEU A 95 -1.69 -11.29 -6.95
CA LEU A 95 -2.66 -10.69 -6.03
C LEU A 95 -2.14 -9.37 -5.45
N ILE A 96 -3.09 -8.52 -5.09
CA ILE A 96 -2.83 -7.22 -4.49
C ILE A 96 -3.67 -7.09 -3.22
N VAL A 97 -3.02 -6.72 -2.12
CA VAL A 97 -3.67 -6.48 -0.83
C VAL A 97 -3.94 -4.99 -0.64
N THR A 98 -5.12 -4.67 -0.16
CA THR A 98 -5.56 -3.30 0.10
C THR A 98 -6.17 -3.22 1.48
N GLY A 99 -6.05 -2.08 2.13
CA GLY A 99 -6.62 -1.90 3.46
C GLY A 99 -7.02 -0.48 3.79
N ASP A 100 -8.03 -0.37 4.65
CA ASP A 100 -8.43 0.84 5.36
C ASP A 100 -8.36 0.55 6.87
N ILE A 101 -7.30 1.07 7.50
CA ILE A 101 -6.91 0.77 8.88
C ILE A 101 -7.25 1.98 9.75
N GLY A 102 -8.45 1.95 10.30
CA GLY A 102 -8.91 2.92 11.29
C GLY A 102 -8.43 2.59 12.70
N GLY A 103 -8.77 3.43 13.67
CA GLY A 103 -8.45 3.20 15.09
C GLY A 103 -9.16 1.99 15.71
N THR A 104 -10.39 1.71 15.27
CA THR A 104 -11.25 0.67 15.86
C THR A 104 -11.42 -0.55 14.97
N ASN A 105 -11.40 -0.38 13.64
CA ASN A 105 -11.62 -1.46 12.69
C ASN A 105 -10.56 -1.40 11.58
N ALA A 106 -10.19 -2.58 11.08
CA ALA A 106 -9.35 -2.77 9.91
C ALA A 106 -10.19 -3.46 8.84
N ARG A 107 -10.32 -2.83 7.67
CA ARG A 107 -10.98 -3.42 6.50
C ARG A 107 -9.91 -3.80 5.51
N LEU A 108 -9.89 -5.06 5.09
CA LEU A 108 -8.90 -5.57 4.14
C LEU A 108 -9.61 -6.19 2.94
N ALA A 109 -9.01 -6.05 1.75
CA ALA A 109 -9.47 -6.70 0.54
C ALA A 109 -8.29 -7.16 -0.32
N ILE A 110 -8.48 -8.28 -1.02
CA ILE A 110 -7.54 -8.81 -2.02
C ILE A 110 -8.21 -8.72 -3.39
N PHE A 111 -7.44 -8.23 -4.35
CA PHE A 111 -7.82 -8.15 -5.74
C PHE A 111 -6.90 -9.03 -6.59
N ASP A 112 -7.47 -9.64 -7.62
CA ASP A 112 -6.69 -10.37 -8.62
C ASP A 112 -6.28 -9.41 -9.75
N ALA A 113 -4.97 -9.25 -9.92
CA ALA A 113 -4.35 -8.42 -10.94
C ALA A 113 -3.59 -9.26 -11.98
N THR A 114 -3.94 -10.55 -12.13
CA THR A 114 -3.27 -11.46 -13.07
C THR A 114 -3.48 -11.04 -14.52
N ASP A 115 -4.72 -10.69 -14.89
CA ASP A 115 -5.11 -10.52 -16.29
C ASP A 115 -5.27 -9.04 -16.73
N SER A 116 -5.23 -8.09 -15.79
CA SER A 116 -5.45 -6.67 -16.10
C SER A 116 -4.77 -5.73 -15.11
N ASP A 117 -4.17 -4.66 -15.63
CA ASP A 117 -3.70 -3.51 -14.87
C ASP A 117 -4.82 -2.44 -14.69
N ASP A 118 -5.97 -2.59 -15.35
CA ASP A 118 -7.14 -1.74 -15.14
C ASP A 118 -7.78 -2.07 -13.78
N VAL A 119 -7.69 -1.12 -12.85
CA VAL A 119 -8.24 -1.18 -11.49
C VAL A 119 -9.71 -1.59 -11.50
N CYS A 120 -10.51 -1.07 -12.44
CA CYS A 120 -11.94 -1.35 -12.50
C CYS A 120 -12.27 -2.78 -12.98
N ALA A 121 -11.32 -3.43 -13.66
CA ALA A 121 -11.46 -4.79 -14.18
C ALA A 121 -10.90 -5.87 -13.23
N GLN A 122 -10.19 -5.49 -12.16
CA GLN A 122 -9.60 -6.42 -11.20
C GLN A 122 -10.66 -6.93 -10.22
N PRO A 123 -10.99 -8.24 -10.21
CA PRO A 123 -12.03 -8.75 -9.31
C PRO A 123 -11.54 -8.81 -7.86
N CYS A 124 -12.39 -8.38 -6.94
CA CYS A 124 -12.20 -8.59 -5.51
C CYS A 124 -12.41 -10.07 -5.18
N VAL A 125 -11.36 -10.76 -4.74
CA VAL A 125 -11.41 -12.21 -4.44
C VAL A 125 -11.77 -12.50 -2.99
N HIS A 126 -11.43 -11.59 -2.09
CA HIS A 126 -11.72 -11.74 -0.67
C HIS A 126 -11.74 -10.36 -0.01
N ARG A 127 -12.70 -10.13 0.89
CA ARG A 127 -12.85 -8.88 1.64
C ARG A 127 -13.44 -9.16 3.01
N THR A 128 -12.78 -8.68 4.05
CA THR A 128 -13.17 -8.91 5.45
C THR A 128 -12.89 -7.67 6.28
N SER A 129 -13.65 -7.51 7.37
CA SER A 129 -13.43 -6.47 8.37
C SER A 129 -13.16 -7.10 9.73
N TYR A 130 -12.16 -6.58 10.43
CA TYR A 130 -11.74 -7.04 11.74
C TYR A 130 -11.91 -5.92 12.75
N ARG A 131 -12.35 -6.28 13.96
CA ARG A 131 -12.31 -5.36 15.10
C ARG A 131 -10.90 -5.37 15.67
N ASN A 132 -10.26 -4.21 15.71
CA ASN A 132 -8.87 -4.08 16.16
C ASN A 132 -8.67 -4.53 17.62
N GLU A 133 -9.74 -4.55 18.42
CA GLU A 133 -9.73 -5.04 19.81
C GLU A 133 -9.51 -6.53 19.98
N GLN A 134 -9.73 -7.30 18.92
CA GLN A 134 -9.56 -8.75 18.95
C GLN A 134 -8.11 -9.18 18.69
N PHE A 135 -7.22 -8.24 18.34
CA PHE A 135 -5.86 -8.55 17.91
C PHE A 135 -4.83 -7.69 18.65
N SER A 136 -3.74 -8.33 19.07
CA SER A 136 -2.66 -7.66 19.80
C SER A 136 -1.78 -6.82 18.87
N ARG A 137 -1.52 -7.33 17.66
CA ARG A 137 -0.73 -6.66 16.62
C ARG A 137 -1.47 -6.66 15.29
N PHE A 138 -1.18 -5.68 14.44
CA PHE A 138 -1.70 -5.69 13.06
C PHE A 138 -1.21 -6.89 12.24
N HIS A 139 -0.01 -7.40 12.52
CA HIS A 139 0.52 -8.60 11.87
C HIS A 139 -0.42 -9.80 12.04
N ASP A 140 -1.05 -9.94 13.21
CA ASP A 140 -1.98 -11.04 13.51
C ASP A 140 -3.26 -10.92 12.65
N VAL A 141 -3.72 -9.68 12.39
CA VAL A 141 -4.86 -9.41 11.50
C VAL A 141 -4.51 -9.80 10.07
N LEU A 142 -3.33 -9.38 9.58
CA LEU A 142 -2.91 -9.65 8.20
C LEU A 142 -2.67 -11.14 7.97
N ASP A 143 -2.08 -11.86 8.93
CA ASP A 143 -1.89 -13.31 8.86
C ASP A 143 -3.22 -14.05 8.81
N THR A 144 -4.16 -13.71 9.70
CA THR A 144 -5.53 -14.26 9.70
C THR A 144 -6.21 -14.02 8.34
N PHE A 145 -6.14 -12.79 7.83
CA PHE A 145 -6.74 -12.43 6.55
C PHE A 145 -6.13 -13.16 5.36
N VAL A 146 -4.80 -13.32 5.31
CA VAL A 146 -4.12 -14.05 4.23
C VAL A 146 -4.47 -15.55 4.31
N GLN A 147 -4.59 -16.13 5.50
CA GLN A 147 -5.01 -17.53 5.67
C GLN A 147 -6.46 -17.75 5.23
N GLU A 148 -7.37 -16.85 5.62
CA GLU A 148 -8.77 -16.87 5.17
C GLU A 148 -8.87 -16.74 3.64
N ALA A 149 -8.06 -15.89 3.03
CA ALA A 149 -7.99 -15.76 1.58
C ALA A 149 -7.45 -17.03 0.91
N ARG A 150 -6.39 -17.66 1.45
CA ARG A 150 -5.85 -18.94 0.94
C ARG A 150 -6.92 -20.03 0.92
N ALA A 151 -7.70 -20.13 2.00
CA ALA A 151 -8.81 -21.08 2.10
C ALA A 151 -9.88 -20.82 1.03
N HIS A 152 -10.26 -19.55 0.79
CA HIS A 152 -11.23 -19.20 -0.24
C HIS A 152 -10.73 -19.45 -1.67
N LEU A 153 -9.42 -19.33 -1.90
CA LEU A 153 -8.80 -19.52 -3.21
C LEU A 153 -8.44 -20.99 -3.52
N ASN A 154 -8.85 -21.95 -2.67
CA ASN A 154 -8.59 -23.38 -2.83
C ASN A 154 -7.10 -23.71 -3.06
N ASP A 155 -6.19 -23.07 -2.32
CA ASP A 155 -4.73 -23.27 -2.45
C ASP A 155 -4.16 -23.01 -3.87
N ALA A 156 -4.86 -22.22 -4.70
CA ALA A 156 -4.27 -21.73 -5.95
C ALA A 156 -2.93 -21.05 -5.66
N SER A 157 -1.90 -21.39 -6.44
CA SER A 157 -0.58 -20.77 -6.28
C SER A 157 -0.67 -19.29 -6.61
N PHE A 158 -0.39 -18.44 -5.62
CA PHE A 158 -0.39 -16.99 -5.78
C PHE A 158 0.78 -16.35 -5.04
N TYR A 159 1.08 -15.13 -5.43
CA TYR A 159 1.98 -14.23 -4.71
C TYR A 159 1.32 -12.87 -4.54
N ILE A 160 1.76 -12.12 -3.53
CA ILE A 160 1.25 -10.77 -3.26
C ILE A 160 2.24 -9.76 -3.85
N ALA A 161 1.91 -9.21 -5.02
CA ALA A 161 2.78 -8.30 -5.76
C ALA A 161 2.87 -6.91 -5.12
N ALA A 162 1.79 -6.46 -4.48
CA ALA A 162 1.75 -5.18 -3.81
C ALA A 162 0.75 -5.19 -2.64
N MET A 163 1.05 -4.38 -1.65
CA MET A 163 0.11 -4.02 -0.59
C MET A 163 0.08 -2.51 -0.40
N CYS A 164 -1.13 -1.94 -0.37
CA CYS A 164 -1.32 -0.55 0.01
C CYS A 164 -2.35 -0.45 1.13
N LEU A 165 -2.01 0.24 2.22
CA LEU A 165 -2.91 0.45 3.36
C LEU A 165 -3.15 1.94 3.57
N ALA A 166 -4.41 2.35 3.54
CA ALA A 166 -4.85 3.64 4.07
C ALA A 166 -4.87 3.55 5.60
N VAL A 167 -4.27 4.53 6.27
CA VAL A 167 -4.11 4.51 7.74
C VAL A 167 -4.60 5.81 8.37
N ALA A 168 -5.33 5.69 9.48
CA ALA A 168 -5.77 6.83 10.28
C ALA A 168 -4.63 7.31 11.21
N GLY A 169 -3.62 7.94 10.64
CA GLY A 169 -2.48 8.49 11.38
C GLY A 169 -1.34 8.99 10.47
N PRO A 170 -0.36 9.72 11.04
CA PRO A 170 0.77 10.20 10.27
C PRO A 170 1.66 9.05 9.80
N VAL A 171 2.01 9.06 8.52
CA VAL A 171 3.00 8.15 7.94
C VAL A 171 4.36 8.83 8.00
N VAL A 172 5.29 8.28 8.79
CA VAL A 172 6.64 8.82 8.96
C VAL A 172 7.65 7.73 8.64
N ALA A 173 8.49 7.95 7.63
CA ALA A 173 9.52 7.01 7.19
C ALA A 173 8.97 5.57 6.98
N ASP A 174 7.87 5.46 6.23
CA ASP A 174 7.16 4.20 5.94
C ASP A 174 6.71 3.41 7.17
N ARG A 175 6.45 4.14 8.26
CA ARG A 175 6.00 3.60 9.54
C ARG A 175 4.81 4.38 10.09
N VAL A 176 3.91 3.66 10.74
CA VAL A 176 2.69 4.21 11.38
C VAL A 176 2.58 3.65 12.78
N SER A 177 2.27 4.51 13.75
CA SER A 177 2.00 4.13 15.13
C SER A 177 0.62 4.65 15.54
N PHE A 178 -0.25 3.75 16.00
CA PHE A 178 -1.58 4.11 16.47
C PHE A 178 -1.52 4.57 17.94
N THR A 179 -1.87 5.82 18.21
CA THR A 179 -1.80 6.42 19.56
C THR A 179 -2.73 5.75 20.57
N ASN A 180 -3.85 5.25 20.08
CA ASN A 180 -4.86 4.48 20.81
C ASN A 180 -4.48 2.99 20.98
N ARG A 181 -3.42 2.50 20.32
CA ARG A 181 -2.96 1.10 20.41
C ARG A 181 -1.42 1.03 20.30
N GLN A 182 -0.72 1.14 21.42
CA GLN A 182 0.74 1.26 21.46
C GLN A 182 1.51 0.09 20.81
N GLN A 183 0.91 -1.10 20.71
CA GLN A 183 1.53 -2.28 20.06
C GLN A 183 1.22 -2.40 18.56
N TRP A 184 0.35 -1.53 18.03
CA TRP A 184 0.04 -1.48 16.61
C TRP A 184 0.99 -0.52 15.91
N ILE A 185 2.13 -1.09 15.56
CA ILE A 185 3.17 -0.46 14.74
C ILE A 185 3.14 -1.17 13.40
N LEU A 186 2.87 -0.41 12.35
CA LEU A 186 2.94 -0.88 10.97
C LEU A 186 4.25 -0.35 10.40
N ASP A 187 5.12 -1.24 9.97
CA ASP A 187 6.38 -0.93 9.31
C ASP A 187 6.39 -1.63 7.95
N ALA A 188 6.65 -0.88 6.88
CA ALA A 188 6.57 -1.42 5.54
C ALA A 188 7.60 -2.55 5.30
N ASN A 189 8.82 -2.45 5.86
CA ASN A 189 9.84 -3.47 5.67
C ASN A 189 9.52 -4.74 6.47
N GLU A 190 9.05 -4.59 7.71
CA GLU A 190 8.61 -5.75 8.51
C GLU A 190 7.49 -6.52 7.80
N LEU A 191 6.51 -5.82 7.22
CA LEU A 191 5.42 -6.47 6.48
C LEU A 191 5.91 -7.13 5.17
N ARG A 192 6.86 -6.52 4.45
CA ARG A 192 7.46 -7.12 3.25
C ARG A 192 8.16 -8.43 3.58
N ASP A 193 8.98 -8.43 4.62
CA ASP A 193 9.77 -9.59 5.01
C ASP A 193 8.89 -10.71 5.57
N ALA A 194 7.93 -10.37 6.44
CA ALA A 194 7.05 -11.34 7.10
C ALA A 194 6.07 -12.01 6.14
N PHE A 195 5.53 -11.27 5.16
CA PHE A 195 4.48 -11.77 4.26
C PHE A 195 4.97 -12.02 2.83
N HIS A 196 6.27 -11.85 2.57
CA HIS A 196 6.88 -11.99 1.23
C HIS A 196 6.18 -11.14 0.17
N ILE A 197 5.95 -9.86 0.51
CA ILE A 197 5.30 -8.88 -0.36
C ILE A 197 6.37 -8.06 -1.05
N ASP A 198 6.30 -7.92 -2.38
CA ASP A 198 7.34 -7.22 -3.14
C ASP A 198 7.39 -5.72 -2.79
N ARG A 199 6.20 -5.08 -2.71
CA ARG A 199 6.06 -3.64 -2.51
C ARG A 199 4.96 -3.33 -1.49
N VAL A 200 5.28 -2.56 -0.46
CA VAL A 200 4.31 -2.12 0.57
C VAL A 200 4.32 -0.60 0.64
N ARG A 201 3.15 0.02 0.70
CA ARG A 201 2.98 1.48 0.87
C ARG A 201 1.88 1.79 1.86
N PHE A 202 2.09 2.81 2.67
CA PHE A 202 1.04 3.38 3.52
C PHE A 202 0.60 4.73 2.97
N LEU A 203 -0.70 4.98 3.00
CA LEU A 203 -1.31 6.25 2.61
C LEU A 203 -1.99 6.85 3.83
N ASN A 204 -1.94 8.17 3.93
CA ASN A 204 -2.92 8.89 4.74
C ASN A 204 -4.34 8.53 4.25
N ASP A 205 -5.28 8.41 5.18
CA ASP A 205 -6.67 8.03 4.92
C ASP A 205 -7.36 8.93 3.88
N PHE A 206 -7.19 10.25 3.97
CA PHE A 206 -7.76 11.19 3.01
C PHE A 206 -7.05 11.23 1.67
N VAL A 207 -5.74 11.00 1.63
CA VAL A 207 -5.03 10.75 0.35
C VAL A 207 -5.63 9.53 -0.35
N SER A 208 -5.91 8.48 0.42
CA SER A 208 -6.60 7.30 -0.11
C SER A 208 -8.01 7.65 -0.60
N ASN A 209 -8.80 8.40 0.15
CA ASN A 209 -10.09 8.90 -0.33
C ASN A 209 -9.96 9.67 -1.65
N GLY A 210 -8.92 10.50 -1.79
CA GLY A 210 -8.57 11.20 -3.01
C GLY A 210 -8.38 10.27 -4.20
N TYR A 211 -7.56 9.24 -4.06
CA TYR A 211 -7.40 8.21 -5.09
C TYR A 211 -8.70 7.45 -5.38
N GLY A 212 -9.50 7.19 -4.35
CA GLY A 212 -10.80 6.53 -4.50
C GLY A 212 -11.75 7.30 -5.39
N LEU A 213 -11.64 8.65 -5.46
CA LEU A 213 -12.46 9.47 -6.36
C LEU A 213 -12.32 9.06 -7.83
N LEU A 214 -11.16 8.51 -8.22
CA LEU A 214 -10.88 8.06 -9.59
C LEU A 214 -11.66 6.79 -9.98
N THR A 215 -12.30 6.15 -9.00
CA THR A 215 -13.05 4.90 -9.18
C THR A 215 -14.57 5.09 -9.09
N LEU A 216 -15.02 6.33 -8.85
CA LEU A 216 -16.43 6.63 -8.66
C LEU A 216 -17.22 6.42 -9.95
N ARG A 217 -18.30 5.67 -9.85
CA ARG A 217 -19.27 5.50 -10.94
C ARG A 217 -20.29 6.62 -10.87
N GLU A 218 -20.09 7.64 -11.68
CA GLU A 218 -21.05 8.72 -11.82
C GLU A 218 -22.14 8.34 -12.84
N PRO A 219 -23.43 8.64 -12.59
CA PRO A 219 -23.95 9.45 -11.48
C PRO A 219 -24.29 8.67 -10.19
N ASP A 220 -24.24 7.33 -10.18
CA ASP A 220 -24.82 6.51 -9.11
C ASP A 220 -24.15 6.68 -7.74
N GLU A 221 -22.86 6.97 -7.70
CA GLU A 221 -22.08 7.07 -6.46
C GLU A 221 -21.81 8.53 -6.03
N CYS A 222 -22.46 9.51 -6.69
CA CYS A 222 -22.30 10.94 -6.41
C CYS A 222 -23.61 11.70 -6.45
N TYR A 223 -23.91 12.47 -5.40
CA TYR A 223 -24.98 13.45 -5.42
C TYR A 223 -24.45 14.83 -5.84
N VAL A 224 -24.95 15.39 -6.93
CA VAL A 224 -24.49 16.69 -7.44
C VAL A 224 -25.17 17.84 -6.71
N LEU A 225 -24.43 18.59 -5.89
CA LEU A 225 -24.89 19.83 -5.26
C LEU A 225 -24.77 21.04 -6.21
N GLN A 226 -23.68 21.10 -6.97
CA GLN A 226 -23.47 22.13 -7.98
C GLN A 226 -22.85 21.49 -9.22
N ARG A 227 -23.51 21.65 -10.38
CA ARG A 227 -23.00 21.10 -11.65
C ARG A 227 -21.67 21.71 -12.06
N GLY A 228 -21.54 23.03 -11.93
CA GLY A 228 -20.35 23.77 -12.35
C GLY A 228 -20.05 23.64 -13.85
N GLU A 229 -18.79 23.88 -14.20
CA GLU A 229 -18.19 23.76 -15.52
C GLU A 229 -16.95 22.85 -15.38
N PRO A 230 -17.12 21.52 -15.37
CA PRO A 230 -16.00 20.60 -15.19
C PRO A 230 -14.95 20.77 -16.30
N SER A 231 -13.67 20.71 -15.92
CA SER A 231 -12.55 20.75 -16.86
C SER A 231 -11.59 19.61 -16.56
N ASP A 232 -11.37 18.74 -17.55
CA ASP A 232 -10.45 17.61 -17.43
C ASP A 232 -9.00 18.09 -17.30
N GLY A 233 -8.19 17.35 -16.57
CA GLY A 233 -6.77 17.67 -16.33
C GLY A 233 -6.53 18.80 -15.33
N GLU A 234 -7.58 19.39 -14.79
CA GLU A 234 -7.51 20.37 -13.70
C GLU A 234 -7.47 19.67 -12.33
N PRO A 235 -7.16 20.39 -11.23
CA PRO A 235 -7.17 19.79 -9.92
C PRO A 235 -8.52 19.22 -9.50
N LYS A 236 -8.48 18.20 -8.63
CA LYS A 236 -9.63 17.73 -7.84
C LYS A 236 -9.37 18.03 -6.37
N ALA A 237 -10.41 18.22 -5.58
CA ALA A 237 -10.29 18.34 -4.13
C ALA A 237 -11.26 17.38 -3.44
N CYS A 238 -10.84 16.81 -2.31
CA CYS A 238 -11.68 15.99 -1.45
C CYS A 238 -11.68 16.60 -0.06
N ILE A 239 -12.86 16.88 0.48
CA ILE A 239 -13.05 17.34 1.85
C ILE A 239 -14.12 16.47 2.51
N GLY A 240 -13.94 16.09 3.77
CA GLY A 240 -14.91 15.20 4.40
C GLY A 240 -14.94 15.27 5.92
N ALA A 241 -16.13 15.56 6.44
CA ALA A 241 -16.40 15.56 7.87
C ALA A 241 -16.86 14.17 8.35
N GLY A 242 -16.24 13.69 9.43
CA GLY A 242 -16.53 12.43 10.10
C GLY A 242 -16.17 12.55 11.58
N THR A 243 -15.30 11.67 12.08
CA THR A 243 -14.72 11.84 13.42
C THR A 243 -13.89 13.14 13.52
N GLY A 244 -13.13 13.44 12.47
CA GLY A 244 -12.43 14.71 12.25
C GLY A 244 -12.85 15.36 10.93
N LEU A 245 -12.01 16.25 10.42
CA LEU A 245 -12.17 16.89 9.11
C LEU A 245 -10.91 16.68 8.28
N GLY A 246 -10.99 15.79 7.29
CA GLY A 246 -9.87 15.55 6.39
C GLY A 246 -10.02 16.31 5.08
N GLU A 247 -8.86 16.65 4.50
CA GLU A 247 -8.76 17.33 3.21
C GLU A 247 -7.58 16.78 2.40
N CYS A 248 -7.79 16.62 1.09
CA CYS A 248 -6.70 16.38 0.14
C CYS A 248 -7.04 17.02 -1.21
N TYR A 249 -6.04 17.11 -2.08
CA TYR A 249 -6.24 17.53 -3.46
C TYR A 249 -5.44 16.64 -4.39
N LEU A 250 -5.85 16.60 -5.66
CA LEU A 250 -5.17 15.84 -6.70
C LEU A 250 -4.76 16.78 -7.83
N THR A 251 -3.57 16.56 -8.37
CA THR A 251 -3.07 17.24 -9.56
C THR A 251 -2.97 16.25 -10.71
N ALA A 252 -3.39 16.64 -11.90
CA ALA A 252 -3.28 15.80 -13.08
C ALA A 252 -1.95 16.05 -13.81
N CYS A 253 -1.40 14.99 -14.41
CA CYS A 253 -0.41 15.09 -15.47
C CYS A 253 -0.95 14.40 -16.73
N ALA A 254 -0.76 15.04 -17.87
CA ALA A 254 -1.06 14.42 -19.16
C ALA A 254 -0.03 13.34 -19.44
N GLN A 255 -0.50 12.14 -19.80
CA GLN A 255 0.37 11.12 -20.39
C GLN A 255 -0.03 10.85 -21.84
N PRO A 256 0.96 10.51 -22.69
CA PRO A 256 0.68 10.07 -24.05
C PRO A 256 -0.23 8.85 -24.02
N ASP A 257 -1.22 8.84 -24.90
CA ASP A 257 -2.06 7.68 -25.10
C ASP A 257 -1.27 6.53 -25.72
N VAL A 258 -0.87 5.57 -24.89
CA VAL A 258 -0.18 4.35 -25.34
C VAL A 258 -1.12 3.35 -26.01
N SER A 259 -2.44 3.54 -25.91
CA SER A 259 -3.43 2.69 -26.60
C SER A 259 -3.63 3.07 -28.07
N GLY A 260 -3.06 4.19 -28.51
CA GLY A 260 -3.12 4.66 -29.90
C GLY A 260 -4.48 5.23 -30.31
N GLN A 261 -5.39 5.50 -29.38
CA GLN A 261 -6.73 6.05 -29.63
C GLN A 261 -6.73 7.59 -29.75
N GLY A 262 -5.60 8.24 -29.46
CA GLY A 262 -5.39 9.67 -29.68
C GLY A 262 -6.02 10.57 -28.62
N SER A 263 -6.46 10.03 -27.49
CA SER A 263 -7.04 10.79 -26.38
C SER A 263 -6.05 11.00 -25.25
N THR A 264 -5.82 12.23 -24.78
CA THR A 264 -5.03 12.50 -23.58
C THR A 264 -5.55 11.72 -22.37
N VAL A 265 -4.69 10.92 -21.75
CA VAL A 265 -5.00 10.25 -20.47
C VAL A 265 -4.45 11.09 -19.32
N TRP A 266 -5.33 11.47 -18.40
CA TRP A 266 -4.96 12.26 -17.22
C TRP A 266 -4.66 11.35 -16.03
N HIS A 267 -3.42 11.39 -15.58
CA HIS A 267 -3.00 10.68 -14.37
C HIS A 267 -3.01 11.62 -13.18
N TYR A 268 -3.80 11.29 -12.17
CA TYR A 268 -3.89 12.07 -10.95
C TYR A 268 -2.97 11.51 -9.87
N GLU A 269 -2.25 12.42 -9.21
CA GLU A 269 -1.51 12.18 -7.97
C GLU A 269 -2.19 12.94 -6.84
N ALA A 270 -2.47 12.26 -5.73
CA ALA A 270 -3.12 12.83 -4.55
C ALA A 270 -2.10 13.31 -3.52
N HIS A 271 -2.35 14.49 -2.95
CA HIS A 271 -1.47 15.16 -1.99
C HIS A 271 -2.20 15.34 -0.65
N ALA A 272 -1.54 14.92 0.43
CA ALA A 272 -2.06 15.07 1.79
C ALA A 272 -2.12 16.55 2.19
N THR A 273 -3.14 16.91 2.95
CA THR A 273 -3.21 18.20 3.64
C THR A 273 -3.78 18.01 5.03
N GLU A 274 -3.42 18.90 5.96
CA GLU A 274 -4.03 18.98 7.29
C GLU A 274 -5.03 20.13 7.35
N GLY A 275 -5.84 20.27 6.28
CA GLY A 275 -6.75 21.40 6.06
C GLY A 275 -7.77 21.58 7.19
N GLY A 276 -8.30 20.50 7.76
CA GLY A 276 -9.22 20.59 8.90
C GLY A 276 -8.60 21.16 10.17
N HIS A 277 -7.27 21.18 10.27
CA HIS A 277 -6.55 21.81 11.34
C HIS A 277 -6.26 23.29 11.09
N VAL A 278 -6.70 23.94 10.00
CA VAL A 278 -6.58 25.41 9.88
C VAL A 278 -7.57 26.15 10.80
N ASP A 279 -7.44 27.46 10.90
CA ASP A 279 -8.22 28.28 11.82
C ASP A 279 -9.70 28.36 11.41
N PHE A 280 -10.59 28.28 12.39
CA PHE A 280 -12.00 28.58 12.21
C PHE A 280 -12.19 30.10 12.02
N ALA A 281 -12.68 30.49 10.85
CA ALA A 281 -12.97 31.88 10.49
C ALA A 281 -14.48 32.16 10.56
N PRO A 282 -15.00 32.70 11.69
CA PRO A 282 -16.42 33.00 11.85
C PRO A 282 -16.86 34.17 10.95
N ILE A 283 -18.09 34.10 10.45
CA ILE A 283 -18.69 35.11 9.56
C ILE A 283 -19.85 35.85 10.23
N THR A 284 -20.63 35.17 11.07
CA THR A 284 -21.78 35.78 11.76
C THR A 284 -21.46 36.09 13.21
N GLU A 285 -22.23 37.01 13.83
CA GLU A 285 -22.11 37.30 15.27
C GLU A 285 -22.28 36.04 16.12
N LEU A 286 -23.20 35.15 15.77
CA LEU A 286 -23.41 33.90 16.49
C LEU A 286 -22.20 32.94 16.34
N GLU A 287 -21.53 32.94 15.18
CA GLU A 287 -20.29 32.19 14.95
C GLU A 287 -19.10 32.81 15.71
N LEU A 288 -19.05 34.13 15.87
CA LEU A 288 -18.05 34.83 16.70
C LEU A 288 -18.21 34.45 18.17
N GLU A 289 -19.44 34.39 18.66
CA GLU A 289 -19.72 33.90 20.01
C GLU A 289 -19.36 32.42 20.20
N LEU A 290 -19.65 31.58 19.20
CA LEU A 290 -19.20 30.18 19.20
C LEU A 290 -17.67 30.10 19.28
N LEU A 291 -16.95 30.91 18.50
CA LEU A 291 -15.48 30.96 18.57
C LEU A 291 -15.02 31.30 20.00
N GLN A 292 -15.61 32.31 20.63
CA GLN A 292 -15.26 32.69 22.01
C GLN A 292 -15.55 31.57 23.00
N TYR A 293 -16.72 30.92 22.87
CA TYR A 293 -17.08 29.75 23.66
C TYR A 293 -16.04 28.62 23.53
N LEU A 294 -15.64 28.28 22.31
CA LEU A 294 -14.67 27.20 22.07
C LEU A 294 -13.26 27.57 22.57
N ARG A 295 -12.86 28.84 22.48
CA ARG A 295 -11.60 29.31 23.07
C ARG A 295 -11.58 29.14 24.58
N ASN A 296 -12.69 29.42 25.25
CA ASN A 296 -12.81 29.20 26.70
C ASN A 296 -12.79 27.71 27.03
N LYS A 297 -13.55 26.89 26.28
CA LYS A 297 -13.66 25.44 26.48
C LYS A 297 -12.32 24.70 26.33
N PHE A 298 -11.47 25.13 25.39
CA PHE A 298 -10.17 24.51 25.12
C PHE A 298 -8.98 25.34 25.65
N GLY A 299 -9.23 26.30 26.54
CA GLY A 299 -8.35 27.40 26.93
C GLY A 299 -6.94 27.04 27.42
N ASP A 300 -6.71 25.80 27.87
CA ASP A 300 -5.37 25.33 28.30
C ASP A 300 -4.43 25.02 27.12
N SER A 301 -4.94 24.97 25.89
CA SER A 301 -4.19 24.52 24.69
C SER A 301 -3.66 25.66 23.80
N GLY A 302 -3.81 26.93 24.19
CA GLY A 302 -3.24 28.07 23.47
C GLY A 302 -4.03 28.52 22.22
N HIS A 303 -4.94 29.46 22.45
CA HIS A 303 -5.41 30.53 21.56
C HIS A 303 -6.23 30.23 20.30
N ARG A 304 -6.10 29.05 19.68
CA ARG A 304 -6.59 28.76 18.33
C ARG A 304 -7.69 27.70 18.31
N VAL A 305 -8.76 27.94 17.57
CA VAL A 305 -9.82 26.96 17.32
C VAL A 305 -9.71 26.52 15.87
N SER A 306 -9.47 25.23 15.63
CA SER A 306 -9.43 24.72 14.26
C SER A 306 -10.84 24.54 13.69
N VAL A 307 -10.98 24.58 12.37
CA VAL A 307 -12.25 24.32 11.70
C VAL A 307 -12.81 22.94 12.01
N GLU A 308 -11.97 21.91 12.19
CA GLU A 308 -12.39 20.57 12.66
C GLU A 308 -13.13 20.59 14.00
N ARG A 309 -12.80 21.52 14.91
CA ARG A 309 -13.49 21.64 16.21
C ARG A 309 -14.94 22.11 16.06
N VAL A 310 -15.34 22.49 14.85
CA VAL A 310 -16.68 22.94 14.48
C VAL A 310 -17.31 21.99 13.45
N VAL A 311 -16.54 21.61 12.42
CA VAL A 311 -16.99 20.78 11.29
C VAL A 311 -16.48 19.35 11.46
N SER A 312 -17.05 18.64 12.42
CA SER A 312 -16.83 17.20 12.65
C SER A 312 -17.97 16.68 13.53
N GLY A 313 -18.02 15.37 13.80
CA GLY A 313 -19.01 14.81 14.72
C GLY A 313 -18.88 15.44 16.11
N ARG A 314 -17.64 15.57 16.61
CA ARG A 314 -17.41 16.27 17.88
C ARG A 314 -17.69 17.78 17.76
N GLY A 315 -17.46 18.37 16.60
CA GLY A 315 -17.81 19.76 16.31
C GLY A 315 -19.31 20.04 16.39
N LEU A 316 -20.16 19.15 15.89
CA LEU A 316 -21.61 19.28 16.03
C LEU A 316 -22.04 19.29 17.50
N VAL A 317 -21.44 18.42 18.32
CA VAL A 317 -21.67 18.41 19.78
C VAL A 317 -21.21 19.71 20.42
N ASN A 318 -20.05 20.23 20.03
CA ASN A 318 -19.55 21.53 20.53
C ASN A 318 -20.52 22.68 20.20
N ILE A 319 -21.09 22.70 18.99
CA ILE A 319 -22.09 23.70 18.60
C ILE A 319 -23.36 23.55 19.45
N TYR A 320 -23.85 22.32 19.65
CA TYR A 320 -25.02 22.08 20.50
C TYR A 320 -24.78 22.54 21.94
N GLU A 321 -23.62 22.23 22.52
CA GLU A 321 -23.25 22.64 23.88
C GLU A 321 -23.15 24.18 24.03
N PHE A 322 -22.62 24.87 23.02
CA PHE A 322 -22.68 26.34 22.96
C PHE A 322 -24.13 26.85 22.95
N LEU A 323 -24.98 26.28 22.09
CA LEU A 323 -26.35 26.75 21.91
C LEU A 323 -27.22 26.51 23.15
N ARG A 324 -27.03 25.39 23.88
CA ARG A 324 -27.75 25.13 25.13
C ARG A 324 -27.32 26.06 26.26
N GLU A 325 -26.06 26.50 26.30
CA GLU A 325 -25.58 27.47 27.28
C GLU A 325 -26.09 28.87 26.96
N LYS A 326 -26.11 29.24 25.68
CA LYS A 326 -26.61 30.54 25.21
C LYS A 326 -28.13 30.67 25.34
N TYR A 327 -28.88 29.58 25.14
CA TYR A 327 -30.36 29.57 25.17
C TYR A 327 -30.89 28.50 26.15
N PRO A 328 -30.64 28.64 27.47
CA PRO A 328 -31.06 27.65 28.46
C PRO A 328 -32.57 27.43 28.49
N GLU A 329 -33.36 28.44 28.12
CA GLU A 329 -34.82 28.38 28.04
C GLU A 329 -35.35 27.48 26.91
N LYS A 330 -34.51 27.15 25.92
CA LYS A 330 -34.86 26.29 24.77
C LYS A 330 -34.42 24.84 24.96
N VAL A 331 -33.76 24.52 26.06
CA VAL A 331 -33.27 23.18 26.35
C VAL A 331 -34.45 22.26 26.67
N GLN A 332 -34.52 21.12 25.98
CA GLN A 332 -35.47 20.06 26.26
C GLN A 332 -34.79 18.98 27.12
N PRO A 333 -35.12 18.83 28.42
CA PRO A 333 -34.30 18.06 29.36
C PRO A 333 -34.08 16.59 28.98
N SER A 334 -35.09 15.92 28.42
CA SER A 334 -34.99 14.51 28.01
C SER A 334 -34.04 14.31 26.83
N ILE A 335 -34.13 15.16 25.81
CA ILE A 335 -33.26 15.13 24.63
C ILE A 335 -31.84 15.55 25.01
N ASP A 336 -31.70 16.60 25.81
CA ASP A 336 -30.40 17.09 26.28
C ASP A 336 -29.63 15.99 27.03
N LYS A 337 -30.29 15.32 27.97
CA LYS A 337 -29.72 14.17 28.68
C LYS A 337 -29.30 13.06 27.71
N SER A 338 -30.16 12.72 26.74
CA SER A 338 -29.84 11.69 25.74
C SER A 338 -28.62 12.04 24.88
N ILE A 339 -28.38 13.31 24.59
CA ILE A 339 -27.22 13.76 23.80
C ILE A 339 -25.95 13.68 24.65
N LEU A 340 -25.97 14.21 25.87
CA LEU A 340 -24.80 14.29 26.75
C LEU A 340 -24.32 12.93 27.24
N GLU A 341 -25.22 11.97 27.41
CA GLU A 341 -24.90 10.60 27.84
C GLU A 341 -24.58 9.65 26.67
N SER A 342 -24.70 10.11 25.41
CA SER A 342 -24.45 9.28 24.23
C SER A 342 -22.96 9.12 23.92
N ASN A 343 -22.56 7.89 23.56
CA ASN A 343 -21.24 7.63 22.98
C ASN A 343 -21.07 8.27 21.58
N ASP A 344 -22.17 8.55 20.88
CA ASP A 344 -22.22 9.24 19.59
C ASP A 344 -23.23 10.39 19.66
N GLY A 345 -22.84 11.45 20.35
CA GLY A 345 -23.69 12.64 20.51
C GLY A 345 -24.06 13.30 19.17
N ALA A 346 -23.21 13.20 18.15
CA ALA A 346 -23.47 13.76 16.83
C ALA A 346 -24.64 13.04 16.14
N ALA A 347 -24.63 11.71 16.14
CA ALA A 347 -25.75 10.92 15.63
C ALA A 347 -27.03 11.12 16.44
N THR A 348 -26.93 11.32 17.76
CA THR A 348 -28.08 11.67 18.59
C THR A 348 -28.66 13.03 18.24
N ILE A 349 -27.82 14.06 18.06
CA ILE A 349 -28.26 15.40 17.60
C ILE A 349 -28.95 15.29 16.25
N ALA A 350 -28.32 14.61 15.28
CA ALA A 350 -28.88 14.42 13.94
C ALA A 350 -30.26 13.74 13.94
N ARG A 351 -30.49 12.81 14.88
CA ARG A 351 -31.78 12.14 15.05
C ARG A 351 -32.88 13.07 15.54
N TYR A 352 -32.54 14.03 16.40
CA TYR A 352 -33.51 14.92 17.05
C TYR A 352 -33.69 16.28 16.35
N VAL A 353 -33.20 16.45 15.12
CA VAL A 353 -33.29 17.74 14.40
C VAL A 353 -34.72 18.15 14.06
N TYR A 354 -35.70 17.23 14.14
CA TYR A 354 -37.11 17.52 13.88
C TYR A 354 -37.92 17.83 15.15
N GLU A 355 -37.44 17.36 16.30
CA GLU A 355 -38.09 17.50 17.60
C GLU A 355 -37.44 18.58 18.48
N CYS A 356 -36.15 18.83 18.29
CA CYS A 356 -35.35 19.76 19.10
C CYS A 356 -34.84 20.94 18.26
N GLY A 357 -35.35 22.14 18.55
CA GLY A 357 -34.93 23.37 17.89
C GLY A 357 -33.44 23.67 18.02
N LEU A 358 -32.81 23.32 19.15
CA LEU A 358 -31.35 23.47 19.34
C LEU A 358 -30.57 22.46 18.49
N CYS A 359 -31.05 21.23 18.32
CA CYS A 359 -30.43 20.25 17.43
C CYS A 359 -30.49 20.71 15.97
N ALA A 360 -31.66 21.19 15.53
CA ALA A 360 -31.85 21.76 14.20
C ALA A 360 -30.92 22.97 13.94
N GLN A 361 -30.81 23.86 14.93
CA GLN A 361 -29.94 25.03 14.85
C GLN A 361 -28.46 24.64 14.82
N ALA A 362 -28.05 23.64 15.61
CA ALA A 362 -26.69 23.13 15.60
C ALA A 362 -26.33 22.52 14.23
N MET A 363 -27.22 21.68 13.68
CA MET A 363 -27.02 21.07 12.36
C MET A 363 -26.93 22.14 11.26
N ARG A 364 -27.83 23.12 11.25
CA ARG A 364 -27.79 24.23 10.28
C ARG A 364 -26.48 25.00 10.36
N MET A 365 -26.07 25.39 11.56
CA MET A 365 -24.84 26.15 11.77
C MET A 365 -23.61 25.34 11.33
N MET A 366 -23.56 24.03 11.62
CA MET A 366 -22.48 23.17 11.16
C MET A 366 -22.40 23.14 9.63
N MET A 367 -23.53 23.00 8.94
CA MET A 367 -23.56 22.95 7.46
C MET A 367 -23.20 24.29 6.82
N ASP A 368 -23.62 25.42 7.39
CA ASP A 368 -23.20 26.74 6.91
C ASP A 368 -21.68 26.93 7.00
N ILE A 369 -21.09 26.53 8.13
CA ILE A 369 -19.65 26.61 8.35
C ILE A 369 -18.91 25.59 7.47
N TYR A 370 -19.50 24.40 7.27
CA TYR A 370 -18.94 23.41 6.37
C TYR A 370 -18.88 23.92 4.92
N GLY A 371 -19.95 24.59 4.45
CA GLY A 371 -19.97 25.27 3.17
C GLY A 371 -18.89 26.33 3.05
N THR A 372 -18.66 27.09 4.13
CA THR A 372 -17.59 28.09 4.20
C THR A 372 -16.21 27.47 3.99
N GLU A 373 -15.90 26.36 4.67
CA GLU A 373 -14.59 25.68 4.51
C GLU A 373 -14.46 25.01 3.15
N CYS A 374 -15.51 24.38 2.63
CA CYS A 374 -15.49 23.86 1.26
C CYS A 374 -15.17 24.98 0.26
N GLY A 375 -15.69 26.19 0.47
CA GLY A 375 -15.38 27.36 -0.35
C GLY A 375 -13.94 27.85 -0.16
N ASN A 376 -13.38 27.74 1.05
CA ASN A 376 -11.97 28.06 1.30
C ASN A 376 -11.04 27.05 0.60
N ALA A 377 -11.32 25.76 0.72
CA ALA A 377 -10.61 24.70 0.01
C ALA A 377 -10.68 24.90 -1.51
N ALA A 378 -11.86 25.22 -2.04
CA ALA A 378 -12.04 25.52 -3.46
C ALA A 378 -11.18 26.70 -3.94
N LEU A 379 -11.01 27.76 -3.14
CA LEU A 379 -10.13 28.88 -3.47
C LEU A 379 -8.64 28.52 -3.41
N LYS A 380 -8.24 27.63 -2.50
CA LYS A 380 -6.86 27.16 -2.36
C LYS A 380 -6.44 26.27 -3.53
N TYR A 381 -7.32 25.36 -3.94
CA TYR A 381 -6.98 24.27 -4.88
C TYR A 381 -7.52 24.47 -6.30
N LEU A 382 -8.49 25.38 -6.49
CA LEU A 382 -9.18 25.61 -7.77
C LEU A 382 -9.59 24.31 -8.48
N PRO A 383 -10.37 23.42 -7.83
CA PRO A 383 -10.60 22.07 -8.33
C PRO A 383 -11.66 22.04 -9.45
N PHE A 384 -11.33 22.54 -10.64
CA PHE A 384 -12.27 22.56 -11.77
C PHE A 384 -12.61 21.16 -12.29
N SER A 385 -11.82 20.13 -11.99
CA SER A 385 -12.20 18.73 -12.21
C SER A 385 -13.14 18.17 -11.12
N GLY A 386 -13.49 18.98 -10.12
CA GLY A 386 -14.51 18.71 -9.11
C GLY A 386 -14.02 18.81 -7.66
N LEU A 387 -14.83 19.42 -6.81
CA LEU A 387 -14.76 19.33 -5.36
C LEU A 387 -15.73 18.25 -4.87
N TYR A 388 -15.17 17.26 -4.18
CA TYR A 388 -15.89 16.10 -3.67
C TYR A 388 -15.99 16.18 -2.16
N ILE A 389 -17.21 16.09 -1.66
CA ILE A 389 -17.53 16.09 -0.24
C ILE A 389 -17.70 14.63 0.18
N ALA A 390 -16.68 14.09 0.83
CA ALA A 390 -16.67 12.74 1.38
C ALA A 390 -16.98 12.78 2.89
N GLY A 391 -16.61 11.71 3.60
CA GLY A 391 -16.84 11.57 5.04
C GLY A 391 -18.26 11.14 5.37
N GLY A 392 -18.49 10.72 6.61
CA GLY A 392 -19.75 10.11 7.02
C GLY A 392 -20.88 11.11 7.30
N ILE A 393 -20.59 12.39 7.51
CA ILE A 393 -21.62 13.37 7.91
C ILE A 393 -22.45 13.84 6.72
N ALA A 394 -21.82 14.27 5.63
CA ALA A 394 -22.51 14.78 4.45
C ALA A 394 -23.53 13.80 3.83
N PRO A 395 -23.17 12.55 3.47
CA PRO A 395 -24.10 11.62 2.82
C PRO A 395 -25.27 11.21 3.73
N LYS A 396 -25.09 11.20 5.06
CA LYS A 396 -26.16 10.90 6.02
C LYS A 396 -27.11 12.08 6.26
N ASN A 397 -26.73 13.29 5.86
CA ASN A 397 -27.47 14.52 6.11
C ASN A 397 -27.66 15.34 4.82
N LEU A 398 -27.80 14.67 3.66
CA LEU A 398 -27.86 15.30 2.33
C LEU A 398 -28.88 16.44 2.25
N GLU A 399 -30.05 16.28 2.87
CA GLU A 399 -31.08 17.31 2.89
C GLU A 399 -30.57 18.64 3.47
N TRP A 400 -29.67 18.61 4.45
CA TRP A 400 -29.13 19.80 5.08
C TRP A 400 -28.09 20.51 4.21
N LEU A 401 -27.60 19.89 3.14
CA LEU A 401 -26.73 20.51 2.15
C LEU A 401 -27.51 21.19 1.03
N GLN A 402 -28.83 20.93 0.95
CA GLN A 402 -29.71 21.50 -0.07
C GLN A 402 -30.19 22.90 0.31
N GLU A 403 -30.44 23.71 -0.72
CA GLU A 403 -30.98 25.07 -0.56
C GLU A 403 -32.32 25.03 0.20
N GLY A 404 -32.46 25.91 1.19
CA GLY A 404 -33.66 26.03 2.03
C GLY A 404 -33.59 25.31 3.39
N LYS A 405 -32.68 24.34 3.58
CA LYS A 405 -32.43 23.71 4.89
C LYS A 405 -31.26 24.37 5.63
N SER A 406 -30.19 24.66 4.90
CA SER A 406 -29.05 25.46 5.33
C SER A 406 -28.58 26.38 4.21
N ASP A 407 -27.61 27.24 4.51
CA ASP A 407 -26.93 28.10 3.56
C ASP A 407 -25.63 27.46 3.02
N PHE A 408 -25.43 26.14 3.11
CA PHE A 408 -24.18 25.46 2.69
C PHE A 408 -23.62 25.97 1.33
N LEU A 409 -24.40 25.86 0.25
CA LEU A 409 -23.94 26.28 -1.09
C LEU A 409 -23.82 27.80 -1.21
N LYS A 410 -24.63 28.56 -0.48
CA LYS A 410 -24.53 30.01 -0.43
C LYS A 410 -23.20 30.42 0.21
N ARG A 411 -22.87 29.88 1.39
CA ARG A 411 -21.60 30.09 2.11
C ARG A 411 -20.38 29.61 1.31
N PHE A 412 -20.53 28.52 0.55
CA PHE A 412 -19.51 28.06 -0.40
C PHE A 412 -19.19 29.13 -1.45
N ARG A 413 -20.22 29.75 -2.04
CA ARG A 413 -20.10 30.74 -3.13
C ARG A 413 -19.72 32.14 -2.64
N GLU A 414 -20.11 32.53 -1.43
CA GLU A 414 -19.97 33.89 -0.89
C GLU A 414 -18.51 34.21 -0.50
N LYS A 415 -17.68 34.48 -1.53
CA LYS A 415 -16.27 34.84 -1.39
C LYS A 415 -15.95 36.20 -2.02
N GLY A 416 -16.91 37.13 -1.95
CA GLY A 416 -16.77 38.49 -2.47
C GLY A 416 -16.51 38.53 -3.99
N ARG A 417 -15.46 39.24 -4.42
CA ARG A 417 -15.16 39.44 -5.85
C ARG A 417 -14.88 38.14 -6.62
N VAL A 418 -14.39 37.11 -5.94
CA VAL A 418 -14.04 35.81 -6.55
C VAL A 418 -15.20 34.81 -6.57
N SER A 419 -16.40 35.20 -6.11
CA SER A 419 -17.59 34.33 -6.08
C SER A 419 -17.96 33.73 -7.46
N THR A 420 -17.60 34.39 -8.55
CA THR A 420 -17.79 33.87 -9.92
C THR A 420 -16.97 32.62 -10.20
N ILE A 421 -15.76 32.50 -9.63
CA ILE A 421 -14.89 31.32 -9.77
C ILE A 421 -15.56 30.13 -9.08
N LEU A 422 -16.08 30.32 -7.87
CA LEU A 422 -16.70 29.24 -7.09
C LEU A 422 -17.94 28.66 -7.78
N ARG A 423 -18.72 29.47 -8.51
CA ARG A 423 -19.89 28.98 -9.26
C ARG A 423 -19.55 28.02 -10.40
N ARG A 424 -18.32 28.10 -10.93
CA ARG A 424 -17.83 27.24 -12.01
C ARG A 424 -17.30 25.90 -11.49
N ILE A 425 -17.00 25.77 -10.20
CA ILE A 425 -16.44 24.54 -9.65
C ILE A 425 -17.57 23.50 -9.47
N PRO A 426 -17.46 22.28 -10.03
CA PRO A 426 -18.41 21.21 -9.71
C PRO A 426 -18.31 20.84 -8.22
N VAL A 427 -19.45 20.69 -7.54
CA VAL A 427 -19.51 20.26 -6.13
C VAL A 427 -20.39 19.03 -6.02
N LYS A 428 -19.84 17.93 -5.51
CA LYS A 428 -20.51 16.63 -5.43
C LYS A 428 -20.34 16.04 -4.03
N VAL A 429 -21.37 15.38 -3.50
CA VAL A 429 -21.28 14.56 -2.29
C VAL A 429 -21.04 13.12 -2.71
N VAL A 430 -20.02 12.49 -2.14
CA VAL A 430 -19.70 11.08 -2.39
C VAL A 430 -20.62 10.21 -1.55
N LEU A 431 -21.30 9.26 -2.19
CA LEU A 431 -22.23 8.34 -1.54
C LEU A 431 -21.57 6.98 -1.24
N ALA A 432 -20.44 6.67 -1.88
CA ALA A 432 -19.70 5.44 -1.64
C ALA A 432 -19.03 5.42 -0.26
N GLU A 433 -19.26 4.36 0.52
CA GLU A 433 -18.73 4.22 1.88
C GLU A 433 -17.30 3.65 1.95
N ASP A 434 -16.80 3.08 0.85
CA ASP A 434 -15.51 2.38 0.81
C ASP A 434 -14.41 3.08 0.01
N LEU A 435 -14.54 4.40 -0.15
CA LEU A 435 -13.64 5.23 -0.93
C LEU A 435 -12.16 5.07 -0.53
N GLY A 436 -11.87 5.01 0.77
CA GLY A 436 -10.52 4.81 1.29
C GLY A 436 -9.91 3.46 0.89
N LEU A 437 -10.72 2.41 0.82
CA LEU A 437 -10.26 1.10 0.36
C LEU A 437 -10.02 1.08 -1.15
N ARG A 438 -10.91 1.71 -1.93
CA ARG A 438 -10.76 1.85 -3.38
C ARG A 438 -9.52 2.67 -3.76
N GLY A 439 -9.21 3.71 -3.00
CA GLY A 439 -7.98 4.48 -3.21
C GLY A 439 -6.70 3.69 -2.97
N ALA A 440 -6.69 2.88 -1.91
CA ALA A 440 -5.58 1.98 -1.64
C ALA A 440 -5.44 0.96 -2.77
N HIS A 441 -6.55 0.46 -3.33
CA HIS A 441 -6.57 -0.40 -4.51
C HIS A 441 -5.95 0.26 -5.74
N VAL A 442 -6.32 1.50 -6.07
CA VAL A 442 -5.72 2.26 -7.19
C VAL A 442 -4.20 2.32 -7.05
N VAL A 443 -3.69 2.67 -5.87
CA VAL A 443 -2.25 2.81 -5.65
C VAL A 443 -1.55 1.45 -5.67
N ALA A 444 -2.14 0.43 -5.08
CA ALA A 444 -1.57 -0.91 -5.06
C ALA A 444 -1.51 -1.52 -6.49
N ALA A 445 -2.53 -1.30 -7.32
CA ALA A 445 -2.54 -1.68 -8.74
C ALA A 445 -1.42 -0.98 -9.52
N ARG A 446 -1.25 0.35 -9.34
CA ARG A 446 -0.13 1.10 -9.95
C ARG A 446 1.22 0.57 -9.50
N MET A 447 1.36 0.23 -8.22
CA MET A 447 2.60 -0.36 -7.68
C MET A 447 2.88 -1.73 -8.26
N ALA A 448 1.85 -2.54 -8.54
CA ALA A 448 1.99 -3.87 -9.08
C ALA A 448 2.23 -3.88 -10.60
N SER A 449 1.85 -2.83 -11.32
CA SER A 449 2.08 -2.72 -12.77
C SER A 449 3.57 -2.55 -13.09
N ASP A 450 4.01 -3.21 -14.16
CA ASP A 450 5.39 -3.10 -14.68
C ASP A 450 5.59 -1.81 -15.50
N THR A 451 4.51 -1.12 -15.84
CA THR A 451 4.52 0.11 -16.65
C THR A 451 4.68 1.38 -15.82
N PHE A 452 4.42 1.31 -14.51
CA PHE A 452 4.53 2.45 -13.61
C PHE A 452 5.93 2.49 -12.99
N PRO A 453 6.76 3.52 -13.24
CA PRO A 453 8.02 3.66 -12.55
C PRO A 453 7.77 3.79 -11.04
N PRO A 454 8.63 3.24 -10.18
CA PRO A 454 8.48 3.37 -8.73
C PRO A 454 8.38 4.85 -8.38
N THR A 455 7.25 5.28 -7.82
CA THR A 455 7.03 6.66 -7.36
C THR A 455 8.14 7.04 -6.40
N SER A 456 8.93 8.03 -6.78
CA SER A 456 10.06 8.54 -6.01
C SER A 456 9.61 9.29 -4.76
N ALA A 457 9.29 8.57 -3.69
CA ALA A 457 9.41 9.10 -2.34
C ALA A 457 10.91 9.16 -1.98
N THR A 458 11.65 10.04 -2.67
CA THR A 458 13.06 10.46 -2.37
C THR A 458 13.60 11.50 -3.37
N ALA A 459 12.76 12.21 -4.12
CA ALA A 459 13.20 13.36 -4.92
C ALA A 459 13.35 14.62 -4.03
N GLY A 460 14.21 14.53 -3.03
CA GLY A 460 14.45 15.56 -2.02
C GLY A 460 15.89 15.53 -1.50
N ALA A 461 16.86 15.25 -2.38
CA ALA A 461 18.26 15.54 -2.12
C ALA A 461 18.98 15.75 -3.46
N LEU A 462 19.07 17.00 -3.91
CA LEU A 462 20.08 17.45 -4.86
C LEU A 462 21.46 17.11 -4.28
N LYS A 463 21.98 15.92 -4.57
CA LYS A 463 23.40 15.62 -4.35
C LYS A 463 24.18 16.16 -5.55
N HIS A 464 24.90 17.24 -5.30
CA HIS A 464 25.91 17.80 -6.20
C HIS A 464 26.81 16.72 -6.83
N PRO A 465 27.24 16.90 -8.09
CA PRO A 465 28.05 15.94 -8.83
C PRO A 465 29.53 16.05 -8.42
N ARG A 466 29.91 15.43 -7.30
CA ARG A 466 31.32 15.20 -6.96
C ARG A 466 31.48 13.85 -6.26
N ARG A 467 31.46 12.76 -7.03
CA ARG A 467 32.10 11.46 -6.73
C ARG A 467 31.88 10.48 -7.90
N TRP A 468 32.49 10.80 -9.03
CA TRP A 468 32.59 9.91 -10.21
C TRP A 468 34.04 9.46 -10.48
N TYR A 469 34.94 9.57 -9.50
CA TYR A 469 36.36 9.23 -9.67
C TYR A 469 36.96 8.19 -8.72
N GLU A 470 36.21 7.63 -7.75
CA GLU A 470 36.78 6.64 -6.81
C GLU A 470 36.35 5.18 -7.06
N THR A 471 35.38 4.91 -7.94
CA THR A 471 34.94 3.52 -8.23
C THR A 471 35.82 2.81 -9.27
N ARG A 472 36.84 3.48 -9.83
CA ARG A 472 37.73 2.87 -10.84
C ARG A 472 38.98 2.20 -10.26
N ALA A 473 39.26 2.37 -8.96
CA ALA A 473 40.44 1.79 -8.31
C ALA A 473 40.21 0.38 -7.72
N ILE A 474 38.96 -0.03 -7.50
CA ILE A 474 38.64 -1.35 -6.89
C ILE A 474 38.34 -2.43 -7.94
N LEU A 475 38.12 -2.04 -9.20
CA LEU A 475 37.79 -2.96 -10.30
C LEU A 475 38.99 -3.48 -11.11
N MET A 476 40.23 -3.12 -10.73
CA MET A 476 41.45 -3.59 -11.41
C MET A 476 42.28 -4.62 -10.63
N GLU A 477 41.87 -5.04 -9.42
CA GLU A 477 42.65 -6.01 -8.62
C GLU A 477 42.08 -7.44 -8.60
N HIS A 478 40.95 -7.72 -9.27
CA HIS A 478 40.28 -9.02 -9.24
C HIS A 478 39.85 -9.59 -10.60
N THR A 479 40.51 -9.19 -11.69
CA THR A 479 40.15 -9.56 -13.06
C THR A 479 40.42 -11.01 -13.45
N GLU A 480 41.19 -11.80 -12.69
CA GLU A 480 41.45 -13.21 -13.03
C GLU A 480 40.39 -14.20 -12.52
N ARG A 481 39.54 -13.83 -11.54
CA ARG A 481 38.52 -14.75 -10.99
C ARG A 481 37.15 -14.66 -11.66
N ILE A 482 36.86 -13.57 -12.37
CA ILE A 482 35.54 -13.29 -12.94
C ILE A 482 35.35 -13.96 -14.31
N VAL A 483 36.43 -14.21 -15.05
CA VAL A 483 36.37 -14.89 -16.37
C VAL A 483 36.04 -16.39 -16.23
N TYR A 484 36.41 -17.03 -15.12
CA TYR A 484 36.11 -18.45 -14.89
C TYR A 484 34.68 -18.73 -14.42
N PHE A 485 34.01 -17.75 -13.80
CA PHE A 485 32.64 -17.90 -13.29
C PHE A 485 31.56 -17.60 -14.34
N THR A 486 31.84 -16.68 -15.26
CA THR A 486 30.92 -16.31 -16.36
C THR A 486 30.82 -17.39 -17.43
N GLY A 487 31.92 -18.12 -17.72
CA GLY A 487 31.89 -19.28 -18.61
C GLY A 487 31.07 -20.47 -18.09
N LEU A 488 31.03 -20.67 -16.76
CA LEU A 488 30.26 -21.75 -16.13
C LEU A 488 28.75 -21.45 -16.14
N LEU A 489 28.37 -20.18 -15.98
CA LEU A 489 26.97 -19.72 -15.99
C LEU A 489 26.34 -19.76 -17.40
N GLY A 490 27.10 -19.42 -18.44
CA GLY A 490 26.60 -19.48 -19.83
C GLY A 490 26.30 -20.91 -20.31
N VAL A 491 27.07 -21.90 -19.85
CA VAL A 491 26.90 -23.31 -20.26
C VAL A 491 25.80 -24.00 -19.47
N LEU A 492 25.60 -23.65 -18.18
CA LEU A 492 24.48 -24.17 -17.37
C LEU A 492 23.12 -23.68 -17.89
N ALA A 493 23.03 -22.44 -18.36
CA ALA A 493 21.83 -21.90 -19.01
C ALA A 493 21.50 -22.65 -20.31
N SER A 494 22.51 -23.08 -21.08
CA SER A 494 22.31 -23.86 -22.31
C SER A 494 21.89 -25.31 -22.05
N CYS A 495 22.32 -25.93 -20.94
CA CYS A 495 21.98 -27.32 -20.60
C CYS A 495 20.53 -27.47 -20.09
N ALA A 496 20.02 -26.45 -19.39
CA ALA A 496 18.62 -26.40 -18.95
C ALA A 496 17.62 -26.29 -20.12
N TYR A 497 18.07 -25.83 -21.29
CA TYR A 497 17.23 -25.64 -22.47
C TYR A 497 17.15 -26.88 -23.38
N THR A 498 18.09 -27.83 -23.30
CA THR A 498 18.19 -28.95 -24.26
C THR A 498 18.15 -30.36 -23.65
N GLY A 499 18.15 -30.50 -22.31
CA GLY A 499 17.99 -31.80 -21.64
C GLY A 499 19.18 -32.76 -21.80
N ALA A 500 20.37 -32.29 -22.17
CA ALA A 500 21.56 -33.12 -22.33
C ALA A 500 22.41 -33.21 -21.04
N SER A 501 22.87 -34.42 -20.71
CA SER A 501 23.81 -34.69 -19.62
C SER A 501 25.25 -34.35 -20.04
N VAL A 502 25.91 -33.42 -19.34
CA VAL A 502 27.33 -33.10 -19.57
C VAL A 502 28.18 -33.65 -18.41
N CYS A 503 29.15 -34.51 -18.71
CA CYS A 503 30.17 -34.95 -17.74
C CYS A 503 31.32 -33.94 -17.67
N TRP A 504 31.77 -33.59 -16.46
CA TRP A 504 32.94 -32.73 -16.25
C TRP A 504 34.12 -33.50 -15.65
N TRP A 505 35.33 -33.21 -16.13
CA TRP A 505 36.60 -33.69 -15.59
C TRP A 505 37.32 -32.55 -14.86
N TYR A 506 37.81 -32.80 -13.65
CA TYR A 506 38.49 -31.78 -12.84
C TYR A 506 39.97 -32.14 -12.66
N PHE A 507 40.89 -31.35 -13.22
CA PHE A 507 42.33 -31.50 -12.97
C PHE A 507 42.81 -30.46 -11.97
N ARG A 508 43.26 -30.90 -10.79
CA ARG A 508 43.88 -30.03 -9.78
C ARG A 508 45.39 -30.05 -9.95
N ARG A 509 46.01 -28.95 -10.39
CA ARG A 509 47.47 -28.78 -10.31
C ARG A 509 47.87 -28.57 -8.85
N THR A 510 48.62 -29.51 -8.26
CA THR A 510 49.38 -29.26 -7.04
C THR A 510 50.59 -28.38 -7.38
N ARG A 511 50.82 -27.33 -6.58
CA ARG A 511 51.99 -26.44 -6.73
C ARG A 511 53.29 -27.26 -6.56
N PRO A 512 54.38 -26.97 -7.31
CA PRO A 512 55.69 -27.52 -7.00
C PRO A 512 56.22 -26.89 -5.71
N ALA A 513 57.08 -27.63 -5.00
CA ALA A 513 57.77 -27.22 -3.77
C ALA A 513 58.68 -26.01 -3.98
#